data_AF-Q968Y2-F1
#
_entry.id   AF-Q968Y2-F1
#
_cell.length_a   1.000
_cell.length_b   1.000
_cell.length_c   1.000
_cell.angle_alpha   90.00
_cell.angle_beta   90.00
_cell.angle_gamma   90.00
#
_symmetry.space_group_name_H-M   'P 1'
#
loop_
_entity.id
_entity.type
_entity.pdbx_description
1 polymer ?
#
loop_
_entity_poly.entity_id
_entity_poly.type
_entity_poly.pdbx_seq_one_letter_code
_entity_poly.pdbx_strand_id
1 'polypeptide(L)'
;AAHCVFQKADLITDPNEYVVKVGAHELSDSGEFMQLDSITIHENYTPQYHNDDIALLRLKRPLDFVGNDRIAPVCLPERGSRLGRKIGTMATMIGWGVHDQMDFTPSDTLYQVNVPISSLEKCRDTYNR
;
A
#
# COMPACT_ATOMS: atom_id res chain seq x y z
N ALA A 1 3.87 -0.90 -3.00
CA ALA A 1 4.16 -0.34 -4.33
C ALA A 1 5.53 -0.86 -4.79
N ALA A 2 5.85 -0.78 -6.08
CA ALA A 2 7.16 -1.20 -6.59
C ALA A 2 8.27 -0.29 -6.04
N HIS A 3 8.06 1.02 -5.99
CA HIS A 3 9.07 1.97 -5.49
C HIS A 3 9.49 1.74 -4.03
N CYS A 4 8.69 1.01 -3.24
CA CYS A 4 9.04 0.66 -1.85
C CYS A 4 10.11 -0.45 -1.76
N VAL A 5 10.21 -1.29 -2.78
CA VAL A 5 11.05 -2.50 -2.79
C VAL A 5 12.02 -2.54 -3.97
N PHE A 6 11.87 -1.63 -4.91
CA PHE A 6 12.79 -1.44 -6.02
C PHE A 6 14.04 -0.72 -5.54
N GLN A 7 15.21 -1.33 -5.78
CA GLN A 7 16.49 -0.70 -5.49
C GLN A 7 17.07 -0.05 -6.76
N LYS A 8 17.50 -0.84 -7.74
CA LYS A 8 17.94 -0.43 -9.09
C LYS A 8 17.75 -1.58 -10.08
N ALA A 9 17.75 -1.28 -11.38
CA ALA A 9 17.48 -2.25 -12.45
C ALA A 9 18.39 -3.49 -12.44
N ASP A 10 19.62 -3.38 -11.88
CA ASP A 10 20.60 -4.48 -11.85
C ASP A 10 20.75 -5.14 -10.46
N LEU A 11 19.94 -4.73 -9.48
CA LEU A 11 19.96 -5.27 -8.12
C LEU A 11 18.74 -6.16 -7.90
N ILE A 12 19.00 -7.42 -7.54
CA ILE A 12 17.96 -8.33 -7.06
C ILE A 12 17.53 -7.83 -5.68
N THR A 13 16.25 -7.53 -5.51
CA THR A 13 15.68 -7.25 -4.18
C THR A 13 15.73 -8.52 -3.33
N ASP A 14 16.53 -8.54 -2.26
CA ASP A 14 16.59 -9.67 -1.32
C ASP A 14 15.36 -9.66 -0.40
N PRO A 15 14.48 -10.68 -0.43
CA PRO A 15 13.32 -10.77 0.45
C PRO A 15 13.67 -10.78 1.94
N ASN A 16 14.90 -11.17 2.32
CA ASN A 16 15.32 -11.23 3.72
C ASN A 16 15.63 -9.85 4.32
N GLU A 17 15.76 -8.81 3.49
CA GLU A 17 15.88 -7.41 3.96
C GLU A 17 14.54 -6.83 4.42
N TYR A 18 13.44 -7.56 4.21
CA TYR A 18 12.08 -7.09 4.47
C TYR A 18 11.33 -8.00 5.44
N VAL A 19 10.49 -7.37 6.26
CA VAL A 19 9.47 -8.03 7.08
C VAL A 19 8.16 -7.28 6.92
N VAL A 20 7.04 -8.00 7.02
CA VAL A 20 5.69 -7.41 7.00
C VAL A 20 5.07 -7.59 8.37
N LYS A 21 4.59 -6.50 8.98
CA LYS A 21 3.77 -6.56 10.20
C LYS A 21 2.29 -6.56 9.81
N VAL A 22 1.51 -7.52 10.30
CA VAL A 22 0.07 -7.65 10.02
C VAL A 22 -0.77 -7.58 11.29
N GLY A 23 -2.04 -7.17 11.16
CA GLY A 23 -2.98 -7.12 12.29
C GLY A 23 -2.64 -6.09 13.39
N ALA A 24 -1.81 -5.09 13.06
CA ALA A 24 -1.44 -4.02 13.97
C ALA A 24 -2.50 -2.91 13.99
N HIS A 25 -2.76 -2.33 15.16
CA HIS A 25 -3.42 -1.04 15.33
C HIS A 25 -2.40 0.02 15.76
N GLU A 26 -1.59 -0.29 16.77
CA GLU A 26 -0.37 0.43 17.12
C GLU A 26 0.88 -0.27 16.55
N LEU A 27 1.80 0.49 15.94
CA LEU A 27 3.06 -0.05 15.43
C LEU A 27 3.98 -0.54 16.54
N SER A 28 3.88 0.04 17.73
CA SER A 28 4.68 -0.31 18.91
C SER A 28 4.24 -1.60 19.61
N ASP A 29 2.93 -1.85 19.72
CA ASP A 29 2.39 -2.80 20.71
C ASP A 29 1.68 -4.03 20.12
N SER A 30 1.23 -3.98 18.86
CA SER A 30 0.34 -5.02 18.31
C SER A 30 0.79 -5.57 16.95
N GLY A 31 0.30 -6.76 16.60
CA GLY A 31 0.51 -7.39 15.29
C GLY A 31 1.60 -8.46 15.24
N GLU A 32 1.72 -9.10 14.08
CA GLU A 32 2.59 -10.26 13.85
C GLU A 32 3.59 -9.97 12.74
N PHE A 33 4.87 -10.30 12.95
CA PHE A 33 5.91 -10.17 11.92
C PHE A 33 5.95 -11.41 11.03
N MET A 34 5.96 -11.15 9.72
CA MET A 34 5.96 -12.15 8.66
C MET A 34 7.19 -11.96 7.79
N GLN A 35 7.93 -13.04 7.56
CA GLN A 35 9.04 -13.06 6.61
C GLN A 35 8.54 -13.24 5.18
N LEU A 36 9.30 -12.70 4.22
CA LEU A 36 9.01 -12.83 2.80
C LEU A 36 9.78 -14.00 2.16
N ASP A 37 9.09 -14.76 1.33
CA ASP A 37 9.64 -15.80 0.46
C ASP A 37 10.21 -15.19 -0.83
N SER A 38 9.44 -14.29 -1.44
CA SER A 38 9.81 -13.63 -2.69
C SER A 38 9.16 -12.26 -2.81
N ILE A 39 9.80 -11.40 -3.62
CA ILE A 39 9.30 -10.10 -4.04
C ILE A 39 9.21 -10.11 -5.55
N THR A 40 8.05 -9.76 -6.10
CA THR A 40 7.83 -9.69 -7.56
C THR A 40 7.44 -8.28 -7.93
N ILE A 41 8.32 -7.58 -8.65
CA ILE A 41 8.06 -6.25 -9.18
C ILE A 41 7.41 -6.39 -10.57
N HIS A 42 6.46 -5.52 -10.89
CA HIS A 42 5.83 -5.52 -12.20
C HIS A 42 6.87 -5.31 -13.32
N GLU A 43 6.81 -6.15 -14.35
CA GLU A 43 7.79 -6.17 -15.45
C GLU A 43 7.93 -4.84 -16.20
N ASN A 44 6.87 -4.05 -16.24
CA ASN A 44 6.85 -2.73 -16.90
C ASN A 44 7.12 -1.55 -15.94
N TYR A 45 7.49 -1.81 -14.67
CA TYR A 45 7.75 -0.73 -13.71
C TYR A 45 8.88 0.19 -14.20
N THR A 46 8.60 1.49 -14.30
CA THR A 46 9.62 2.49 -14.67
C THR A 46 9.87 3.46 -13.50
N PRO A 47 11.08 3.46 -12.91
CA PRO A 47 11.36 4.25 -11.71
C PRO A 47 11.37 5.77 -11.96
N GLN A 48 11.64 6.21 -13.20
CA GLN A 48 11.67 7.63 -13.55
C GLN A 48 10.29 8.30 -13.45
N TYR A 49 9.24 7.59 -13.83
CA TYR A 49 7.87 8.14 -13.91
C TYR A 49 6.88 7.43 -12.99
N HIS A 50 7.32 6.40 -12.26
CA HIS A 50 6.47 5.52 -11.45
C HIS A 50 5.33 4.88 -12.27
N ASN A 51 5.54 4.63 -13.57
CA ASN A 51 4.57 3.85 -14.34
C ASN A 51 4.59 2.41 -13.82
N ASP A 52 3.41 1.79 -13.74
CA ASP A 52 3.21 0.42 -13.25
C ASP A 52 3.83 0.16 -11.87
N ASP A 53 3.65 1.12 -10.95
CA ASP A 53 4.16 1.08 -9.58
C ASP A 53 3.45 0.06 -8.68
N ILE A 54 3.61 -1.22 -9.02
CA ILE A 54 3.00 -2.36 -8.34
C ILE A 54 4.04 -3.47 -8.11
N ALA A 55 3.99 -4.06 -6.92
CA ALA A 55 4.78 -5.22 -6.56
C ALA A 55 3.97 -6.15 -5.65
N LEU A 56 4.25 -7.44 -5.72
CA LEU A 56 3.67 -8.48 -4.89
C LEU A 56 4.73 -9.00 -3.91
N LEU A 57 4.32 -9.16 -2.65
CA LEU A 57 5.13 -9.73 -1.58
C LEU A 57 4.54 -11.09 -1.22
N ARG A 58 5.31 -12.17 -1.40
CA ARG A 58 4.88 -13.52 -1.00
C ARG A 58 5.40 -13.82 0.39
N LEU A 59 4.53 -14.18 1.32
CA LEU A 59 4.92 -14.57 2.68
C LEU A 59 5.52 -15.98 2.70
N LYS A 60 6.52 -16.25 3.56
CA LYS A 60 7.09 -17.60 3.76
C LYS A 60 6.08 -18.61 4.32
N ARG A 61 5.10 -18.12 5.07
CA ARG A 61 4.02 -18.93 5.65
C ARG A 61 2.67 -18.23 5.47
N PRO A 62 1.57 -19.00 5.34
CA PRO A 62 0.24 -18.42 5.23
C PRO A 62 -0.17 -17.70 6.53
N LEU A 63 -1.11 -16.77 6.38
CA LEU A 63 -1.77 -16.09 7.50
C LEU A 63 -2.92 -16.95 8.03
N ASP A 64 -3.15 -16.88 9.35
CA ASP A 64 -4.32 -17.48 10.00
C ASP A 64 -5.46 -16.46 10.06
N PHE A 65 -6.37 -16.53 9.08
CA PHE A 65 -7.56 -15.68 9.03
C PHE A 65 -8.69 -16.15 9.97
N VAL A 66 -8.61 -17.36 10.53
CA VAL A 66 -9.66 -17.92 11.40
C VAL A 66 -9.35 -17.66 12.86
N GLY A 67 -8.08 -17.84 13.26
CA GLY A 67 -7.62 -17.63 14.63
C GLY A 67 -7.29 -16.18 14.98
N ASN A 68 -7.26 -15.26 13.99
CA ASN A 68 -6.94 -13.85 14.22
C ASN A 68 -7.95 -12.93 13.51
N ASP A 69 -8.86 -12.35 14.30
CA ASP A 69 -9.92 -11.44 13.83
C ASP A 69 -9.42 -10.07 13.36
N ARG A 70 -8.15 -9.74 13.62
CA ARG A 70 -7.51 -8.49 13.16
C ARG A 70 -6.94 -8.61 11.74
N ILE A 71 -6.98 -9.79 11.13
CA ILE A 71 -6.38 -10.04 9.82
C ILE A 71 -7.47 -10.51 8.85
N ALA A 72 -7.66 -9.77 7.77
CA ALA A 72 -8.55 -10.15 6.68
C ALA A 72 -7.98 -9.68 5.33
N PRO A 73 -8.22 -10.43 4.24
CA PRO A 73 -7.86 -9.97 2.91
C PRO A 73 -8.81 -8.87 2.42
N VAL A 74 -8.31 -8.02 1.53
CA VAL A 74 -9.14 -7.06 0.78
C VAL A 74 -9.57 -7.66 -0.56
N CYS A 75 -10.75 -7.30 -1.04
CA CYS A 75 -11.22 -7.69 -2.37
C CYS A 75 -10.44 -6.93 -3.46
N LEU A 76 -10.07 -7.63 -4.53
CA LEU A 76 -9.57 -7.00 -5.75
C LEU A 76 -10.73 -6.64 -6.68
N PRO A 77 -10.68 -5.49 -7.37
CA PRO A 77 -11.69 -5.16 -8.36
C PRO A 77 -11.60 -6.09 -9.57
N GLU A 78 -12.76 -6.47 -10.12
CA GLU A 78 -12.80 -7.22 -11.37
C GLU A 78 -12.19 -6.43 -12.53
N ARG A 79 -11.65 -7.14 -13.51
CA ARG A 79 -11.09 -6.52 -14.72
C ARG A 79 -12.17 -5.70 -15.42
N GLY A 80 -11.88 -4.42 -15.65
CA GLY A 80 -12.82 -3.48 -16.28
C GLY A 80 -13.87 -2.88 -15.33
N SER A 81 -13.83 -3.22 -14.04
CA SER A 81 -14.71 -2.64 -13.03
C SER A 81 -14.62 -1.11 -13.02
N ARG A 82 -15.78 -0.48 -12.79
CA ARG A 82 -15.91 0.96 -12.56
C ARG A 82 -15.95 1.32 -11.08
N LEU A 83 -15.70 0.36 -10.18
CA LEU A 83 -15.60 0.61 -8.75
C LEU A 83 -14.63 1.76 -8.49
N GLY A 84 -15.04 2.75 -7.71
CA GLY A 84 -14.23 3.94 -7.41
C GLY A 84 -14.02 4.93 -8.57
N ARG A 85 -14.65 4.74 -9.75
CA ARG A 85 -14.53 5.68 -10.89
C ARG A 85 -15.58 6.80 -10.90
N LYS A 86 -16.62 6.72 -10.06
CA LYS A 86 -17.63 7.78 -9.97
C LYS A 86 -17.06 8.93 -9.14
N ILE A 87 -16.90 10.09 -9.77
CA ILE A 87 -16.47 11.34 -9.14
C ILE A 87 -17.37 11.64 -7.92
N GLY A 88 -16.75 12.06 -6.82
CA GLY A 88 -17.43 12.36 -5.56
C GLY A 88 -17.75 11.12 -4.70
N THR A 89 -17.49 9.90 -5.19
CA THR A 89 -17.54 8.71 -4.33
C THR A 89 -16.49 8.85 -3.23
N MET A 90 -16.87 8.61 -1.97
CA MET A 90 -15.91 8.62 -0.87
C MET A 90 -15.07 7.36 -0.90
N ALA A 91 -13.75 7.53 -0.93
CA ALA A 91 -12.77 6.47 -0.72
C ALA A 91 -12.16 6.62 0.67
N THR A 92 -11.93 5.50 1.35
CA THR A 92 -11.28 5.48 2.66
C THR A 92 -9.80 5.21 2.47
N MET A 93 -8.95 6.10 3.01
CA MET A 93 -7.51 5.91 3.12
C MET A 93 -7.19 5.58 4.57
N ILE A 94 -6.30 4.62 4.78
CA ILE A 94 -5.98 4.06 6.10
C ILE A 94 -4.45 3.94 6.20
N GLY A 95 -3.86 4.34 7.33
CA GLY A 95 -2.41 4.21 7.54
C GLY A 95 -1.88 4.91 8.79
N TRP A 96 -0.57 4.74 9.02
CA TRP A 96 0.21 5.30 10.13
C TRP A 96 1.05 6.51 9.71
N GLY A 97 0.67 7.16 8.61
CA GLY A 97 1.43 8.26 8.05
C GLY A 97 1.41 9.52 8.91
N VAL A 98 2.15 10.53 8.45
CA VAL A 98 2.06 11.89 8.97
C VAL A 98 0.64 12.41 8.72
N HIS A 99 0.00 12.92 9.77
CA HIS A 99 -1.36 13.44 9.71
C HIS A 99 -1.50 14.83 10.34
N ASP A 100 -0.43 15.35 10.95
CA ASP A 100 -0.35 16.70 11.49
C ASP A 100 0.50 17.59 10.55
N GLN A 101 0.16 18.87 10.45
CA GLN A 101 0.87 19.83 9.60
C GLN A 101 2.07 20.49 10.29
N MET A 102 2.11 20.45 11.62
CA MET A 102 3.16 20.98 12.47
C MET A 102 4.09 19.87 12.98
N ASP A 103 3.59 18.63 13.09
CA ASP A 103 4.38 17.45 13.43
C ASP A 103 4.49 16.46 12.27
N PHE A 104 5.71 16.31 11.74
CA PHE A 104 6.03 15.39 10.64
C PHE A 104 6.38 13.97 11.11
N THR A 105 6.14 13.65 12.37
CA THR A 105 6.32 12.31 12.91
C THR A 105 5.18 11.41 12.42
N PRO A 106 5.46 10.23 11.82
CA PRO A 106 4.44 9.23 11.55
C PRO A 106 3.71 8.82 12.84
N SER A 107 2.43 8.48 12.72
CA SER A 107 1.65 8.07 13.89
C SER A 107 1.98 6.65 14.31
N ASP A 108 2.05 6.40 15.61
CA ASP A 108 2.08 5.02 16.12
C ASP A 108 0.72 4.33 15.96
N THR A 109 -0.38 5.07 16.07
CA THR A 109 -1.75 4.56 15.99
C THR A 109 -2.29 4.63 14.56
N LEU A 110 -3.10 3.64 14.16
CA LEU A 110 -3.70 3.61 12.83
C LEU A 110 -4.81 4.66 12.69
N TYR A 111 -4.73 5.49 11.65
CA TYR A 111 -5.77 6.46 11.31
C TYR A 111 -6.47 6.12 10.01
N GLN A 112 -7.67 6.69 9.85
CA GLN A 112 -8.43 6.66 8.60
C GLN A 112 -8.96 8.04 8.24
N VAL A 113 -9.09 8.28 6.94
CA VAL A 113 -9.73 9.48 6.38
C VAL A 113 -10.57 9.11 5.17
N ASN A 114 -11.73 9.76 5.02
CA ASN A 114 -12.57 9.62 3.84
C ASN A 114 -12.32 10.79 2.91
N VAL A 115 -11.92 10.52 1.67
CA VAL A 115 -11.64 11.51 0.64
C VAL A 115 -12.51 11.28 -0.61
N PRO A 116 -13.05 12.34 -1.24
CA PRO A 116 -13.84 12.18 -2.46
C PRO A 116 -12.94 11.90 -3.67
N ILE A 117 -13.35 10.97 -4.53
CA ILE A 117 -12.69 10.75 -5.83
C ILE A 117 -12.83 12.00 -6.71
N SER A 118 -11.70 12.51 -7.19
CA SER A 118 -11.63 13.66 -8.12
C SER A 118 -11.64 13.20 -9.58
N SER A 119 -12.05 14.09 -10.50
CA SER A 119 -11.89 13.85 -11.94
C SER A 119 -10.42 13.87 -12.35
N LEU A 120 -10.09 13.15 -13.41
CA LEU A 120 -8.76 13.18 -14.01
C LEU A 120 -8.41 14.57 -14.55
N GLU A 121 -9.38 15.28 -15.13
CA GLU A 121 -9.25 16.67 -15.58
C GLU A 121 -8.81 17.59 -14.44
N LYS A 122 -9.53 17.59 -13.33
CA LYS A 122 -9.16 18.41 -12.15
C LYS A 122 -7.78 18.05 -11.61
N CYS A 123 -7.42 16.77 -11.62
CA CYS A 123 -6.08 16.33 -11.23
C CYS A 123 -4.99 16.91 -12.14
N ARG A 124 -5.19 16.81 -13.46
CA ARG A 124 -4.30 17.38 -14.48
C ARG A 124 -4.12 18.88 -14.33
N ASP A 125 -5.22 19.61 -14.17
CA ASP A 125 -5.21 21.06 -13.98
C ASP A 125 -4.45 21.46 -12.72
N THR A 126 -4.63 20.72 -11.62
CA THR A 126 -3.96 21.01 -10.34
C THR A 126 -2.44 20.84 -10.43
N TYR A 127 -1.97 19.85 -11.19
CA TYR A 127 -0.55 19.51 -11.28
C TYR A 127 0.12 19.99 -12.59
N ASN A 128 -0.58 20.75 -13.42
CA ASN A 128 -0.13 21.20 -14.75
C ASN A 128 0.41 20.04 -15.61
N ARG A 129 -0.32 18.93 -15.67
CA ARG A 129 0.02 17.71 -16.43
C ARG A 129 -1.04 17.30 -17.44
#